data_AF-A0A846NIG6-F1
#
_entry.id   AF-A0A846NIG6-F1
#
_cell.length_a   1.000
_cell.length_b   1.000
_cell.length_c   1.000
_cell.angle_alpha   90.00
_cell.angle_beta   90.00
_cell.angle_gamma   90.00
#
_symmetry.space_group_name_H-M   'P 1'
#
loop_
_entity.id
_entity.type
_entity.pdbx_description
1 polymer ?
#
loop_
_entity_poly.entity_id
_entity_poly.type
_entity_poly.pdbx_seq_one_letter_code
_entity_poly.pdbx_strand_id
1 'polypeptide(L)'
;MKAGLLYDQLGAEEYGILLAADRVGVQVEALNAKTLLFSSEFRAKHDVYIGRCKSVNRRMKLAELLENFGLSIINSHIVEKNCNDKSLTTILFNRGGIPAPDTCFIPYNSIQDEKGRPFFRREELKEVVEKIESSLTYPMVVKPVLGSWGKQIRKIEDEKTLRRELMNNFPNMMNHVGFYVQKFIPKAFDVRAYVVVLDGDSRYITALARVSPSDDKYVTNTAQGGMPVGLDVPNVLKRLLMRISETVASDQKAALLAIDVMPVMEDEEERHRIYELHRQLFRHFRKILSVQDRFFRGLSLTRERVEAADRWLRGVFEDFKHHQTYGELKAAIEGQLREKPILSQEVNSNTDYWFGTRNVTGIDMGDYYVSCAVALRGG
;
A
#
# COMPACT_ATOMS: atom_id res chain seq x y z
N MET A 1 -3.34 -12.06 -27.93
CA MET A 1 -3.63 -11.07 -26.87
C MET A 1 -2.46 -10.14 -26.80
N LYS A 2 -2.72 -8.83 -26.84
CA LYS A 2 -1.71 -7.79 -26.70
C LYS A 2 -2.13 -6.84 -25.58
N ALA A 3 -1.36 -6.79 -24.49
CA ALA A 3 -1.62 -5.92 -23.35
C ALA A 3 -0.71 -4.68 -23.36
N GLY A 4 -1.22 -3.55 -22.86
CA GLY A 4 -0.46 -2.32 -22.68
C GLY A 4 -0.09 -2.06 -21.21
N LEU A 5 1.20 -2.08 -20.88
CA LEU A 5 1.72 -1.75 -19.55
C LEU A 5 1.95 -0.24 -19.43
N LEU A 6 1.05 0.47 -18.74
CA LEU A 6 1.10 1.93 -18.59
C LEU A 6 2.04 2.33 -17.46
N TYR A 7 3.11 3.06 -17.79
CA TYR A 7 4.10 3.53 -16.81
C TYR A 7 4.41 5.02 -16.98
N ASP A 8 4.83 5.69 -15.90
CA ASP A 8 5.41 7.04 -15.94
C ASP A 8 6.92 7.03 -15.60
N GLN A 9 7.33 6.07 -14.79
CA GLN A 9 8.70 5.67 -14.52
C GLN A 9 8.81 4.16 -14.65
N LEU A 10 9.72 3.69 -15.51
CA LEU A 10 9.94 2.27 -15.72
C LEU A 10 10.92 1.77 -14.65
N GLY A 11 10.39 1.09 -13.63
CA GLY A 11 11.14 0.55 -12.50
C GLY A 11 11.32 -0.96 -12.58
N ALA A 12 11.90 -1.52 -11.52
CA ALA A 12 12.14 -2.95 -11.42
C ALA A 12 10.82 -3.75 -11.39
N GLU A 13 9.78 -3.19 -10.79
CA GLU A 13 8.44 -3.76 -10.74
C GLU A 13 7.78 -3.84 -12.13
N GLU A 14 7.98 -2.82 -12.98
CA GLU A 14 7.42 -2.82 -14.34
C GLU A 14 8.19 -3.79 -15.25
N TYR A 15 9.52 -3.83 -15.15
CA TYR A 15 10.30 -4.88 -15.83
C TYR A 15 9.94 -6.27 -15.34
N GLY A 16 9.62 -6.45 -14.06
CA GLY A 16 9.16 -7.73 -13.54
C GLY A 16 7.90 -8.25 -14.22
N ILE A 17 6.95 -7.37 -14.55
CA ILE A 17 5.75 -7.72 -15.31
C ILE A 17 6.11 -8.13 -16.75
N LEU A 18 7.01 -7.40 -17.41
CA LEU A 18 7.46 -7.74 -18.76
C LEU A 18 8.17 -9.11 -18.79
N LEU A 19 9.05 -9.37 -17.82
CA LEU A 19 9.73 -10.65 -17.67
C LEU A 19 8.74 -11.80 -17.39
N ALA A 20 7.74 -11.56 -16.54
CA ALA A 20 6.67 -12.53 -16.28
C ALA A 20 5.88 -12.86 -17.56
N ALA A 21 5.54 -11.83 -18.34
CA ALA A 21 4.81 -12.00 -19.59
C ALA A 21 5.60 -12.83 -20.62
N ASP A 22 6.90 -12.56 -20.76
CA ASP A 22 7.78 -13.31 -21.67
C ASP A 22 7.86 -14.79 -21.30
N ARG A 23 7.91 -15.12 -20.00
CA ARG A 23 7.95 -16.52 -19.52
C ARG A 23 6.75 -17.34 -19.97
N VAL A 24 5.59 -16.72 -20.13
CA VAL A 24 4.33 -17.39 -20.52
C VAL A 24 3.87 -17.04 -21.94
N GLY A 25 4.71 -16.35 -22.72
CA GLY A 25 4.42 -15.99 -24.12
C GLY A 25 3.28 -14.98 -24.31
N VAL A 26 2.97 -14.16 -23.31
CA VAL A 26 1.96 -13.09 -23.42
C VAL A 26 2.63 -11.81 -23.91
N GLN A 27 2.09 -11.20 -24.97
CA GLN A 27 2.64 -9.94 -25.50
C GLN A 27 2.23 -8.75 -24.62
N VAL A 28 3.18 -8.18 -23.89
CA VAL A 28 2.99 -6.95 -23.11
C VAL A 28 3.90 -5.86 -23.67
N GLU A 29 3.31 -4.76 -24.12
CA GLU A 29 4.03 -3.59 -24.62
C GLU A 29 4.08 -2.52 -23.52
N ALA A 30 5.28 -2.02 -23.18
CA ALA A 30 5.44 -0.92 -22.25
C ALA A 30 5.06 0.41 -22.92
N LEU A 31 4.09 1.13 -22.33
CA LEU A 31 3.54 2.37 -22.85
C LEU A 31 3.82 3.53 -21.89
N ASN A 32 4.55 4.53 -22.38
CA ASN A 32 4.82 5.74 -21.61
C ASN A 32 3.54 6.58 -21.46
N ALA A 33 2.94 6.48 -20.28
CA ALA A 33 1.69 7.13 -19.94
C ALA A 33 1.80 8.67 -19.82
N LYS A 34 3.03 9.23 -19.77
CA LYS A 34 3.23 10.69 -19.75
C LYS A 34 2.92 11.35 -21.10
N THR A 35 3.01 10.57 -22.17
CA THR A 35 2.81 11.03 -23.55
C THR A 35 1.56 10.42 -24.18
N LEU A 36 0.74 9.70 -23.40
CA LEU A 36 -0.49 9.11 -23.88
C LEU A 36 -1.56 10.20 -24.05
N LEU A 37 -2.04 10.37 -25.28
CA LEU A 37 -3.04 11.36 -25.64
C LEU A 37 -4.42 10.70 -25.76
N PHE A 38 -5.41 11.24 -25.05
CA PHE A 38 -6.82 10.94 -25.27
C PHE A 38 -7.44 12.10 -26.05
N SER A 39 -7.91 11.82 -27.25
CA SER A 39 -8.68 12.72 -28.10
C SER A 39 -9.97 12.03 -28.55
N SER A 40 -10.85 12.74 -29.25
CA SER A 40 -12.02 12.17 -29.92
C SER A 40 -11.66 11.03 -30.90
N GLU A 41 -10.43 11.02 -31.39
CA GLU A 41 -9.91 10.02 -32.32
C GLU A 41 -9.13 8.90 -31.61
N PHE A 42 -9.14 8.85 -30.27
CA PHE A 42 -8.46 7.78 -29.54
C PHE A 42 -8.94 6.41 -30.03
N ARG A 43 -7.99 5.52 -30.36
CA ARG A 43 -8.23 4.14 -30.76
C ARG A 43 -7.36 3.23 -29.93
N ALA A 44 -7.98 2.20 -29.36
CA ALA A 44 -7.27 1.17 -28.63
C ALA A 44 -6.32 0.42 -29.58
N LYS A 45 -5.10 0.15 -29.08
CA LYS A 45 -4.10 -0.67 -29.78
C LYS A 45 -3.80 -1.98 -29.03
N HIS A 46 -4.49 -2.19 -27.92
CA HIS A 46 -4.27 -3.26 -26.95
C HIS A 46 -5.62 -3.74 -26.45
N ASP A 47 -5.70 -5.04 -26.15
CA ASP A 47 -6.92 -5.69 -25.69
C ASP A 47 -7.23 -5.34 -24.23
N VAL A 48 -6.19 -5.09 -23.43
CA VAL A 48 -6.27 -4.79 -21.99
C VAL A 48 -5.06 -3.94 -21.57
N TYR A 49 -5.21 -3.17 -20.50
CA TYR A 49 -4.16 -2.34 -19.93
C TYR A 49 -3.77 -2.77 -18.52
N ILE A 50 -2.51 -2.53 -18.15
CA ILE A 50 -1.98 -2.73 -16.80
C ILE A 50 -1.50 -1.37 -16.30
N GLY A 51 -2.21 -0.80 -15.33
CA GLY A 51 -1.95 0.50 -14.71
C GLY A 51 -0.84 0.45 -13.67
N ARG A 52 0.37 0.89 -14.04
CA ARG A 52 1.57 0.86 -13.18
C ARG A 52 2.25 2.21 -12.99
N CYS A 53 1.58 3.29 -13.35
CA CYS A 53 2.08 4.64 -13.10
C CYS A 53 2.31 4.86 -11.60
N LYS A 54 3.43 5.44 -11.19
CA LYS A 54 3.70 5.81 -9.79
C LYS A 54 2.77 6.95 -9.33
N SER A 55 2.42 7.88 -10.22
CA SER A 55 1.43 8.93 -9.93
C SER A 55 0.02 8.37 -9.73
N VAL A 56 -0.54 8.60 -8.55
CA VAL A 56 -1.93 8.22 -8.19
C VAL A 56 -2.94 8.87 -9.13
N ASN A 57 -2.86 10.19 -9.31
CA ASN A 57 -3.80 10.93 -10.16
C ASN A 57 -3.76 10.43 -11.61
N ARG A 58 -2.58 10.03 -12.09
CA ARG A 58 -2.43 9.45 -13.43
C ARG A 58 -3.10 8.09 -13.51
N ARG A 59 -2.88 7.19 -12.56
CA ARG A 59 -3.56 5.88 -12.55
C ARG A 59 -5.08 6.05 -12.52
N MET A 60 -5.60 6.86 -11.60
CA MET A 60 -7.04 7.11 -11.49
C MET A 60 -7.61 7.66 -12.80
N LYS A 61 -7.00 8.70 -13.37
CA LYS A 61 -7.54 9.34 -14.58
C LYS A 61 -7.44 8.44 -15.81
N LEU A 62 -6.35 7.69 -15.94
CA LEU A 62 -6.19 6.75 -17.04
C LEU A 62 -7.19 5.59 -16.94
N ALA A 63 -7.42 5.08 -15.74
CA ALA A 63 -8.40 4.02 -15.55
C ALA A 63 -9.80 4.49 -15.90
N GLU A 64 -10.20 5.67 -15.40
CA GLU A 64 -11.47 6.30 -15.74
C GLU A 64 -11.64 6.48 -17.25
N LEU A 65 -10.64 7.06 -17.92
CA LEU A 65 -10.72 7.32 -19.36
C LEU A 65 -10.80 6.02 -20.16
N LEU A 66 -9.93 5.04 -19.90
CA LEU A 66 -9.91 3.78 -20.64
C LEU A 66 -11.23 3.03 -20.50
N GLU A 67 -11.80 2.97 -19.30
CA GLU A 67 -13.10 2.31 -19.07
C GLU A 67 -14.24 3.04 -19.80
N ASN A 68 -14.23 4.37 -19.84
CA ASN A 68 -15.20 5.14 -20.64
C ASN A 68 -15.04 4.95 -22.17
N PHE A 69 -13.85 4.53 -22.62
CA PHE A 69 -13.62 4.07 -24.00
C PHE A 69 -13.94 2.58 -24.21
N GLY A 70 -14.52 1.90 -23.20
CA GLY A 70 -14.87 0.48 -23.27
C GLY A 70 -13.68 -0.46 -23.14
N LEU A 71 -12.57 0.01 -22.57
CA LEU A 71 -11.32 -0.75 -22.43
C LEU A 71 -11.10 -1.17 -20.99
N SER A 72 -10.58 -2.39 -20.80
CA SER A 72 -10.28 -2.92 -19.47
C SER A 72 -8.88 -2.54 -19.01
N ILE A 73 -8.72 -2.31 -17.70
CA ILE A 73 -7.46 -1.95 -17.06
C ILE A 73 -7.33 -2.59 -15.67
N ILE A 74 -6.10 -2.97 -15.30
CA ILE A 74 -5.77 -3.44 -13.95
C ILE A 74 -4.98 -2.36 -13.21
N ASN A 75 -5.44 -1.81 -12.10
CA ASN A 75 -6.77 -1.98 -11.52
C ASN A 75 -7.80 -1.05 -12.20
N SER A 76 -9.09 -1.42 -12.11
CA SER A 76 -10.21 -0.62 -12.60
C SER A 76 -10.31 0.74 -11.91
N HIS A 77 -11.06 1.69 -12.48
CA HIS A 77 -11.22 3.00 -11.86
C HIS A 77 -11.80 2.88 -10.45
N ILE A 78 -12.83 2.05 -10.26
CA ILE A 78 -13.48 1.91 -8.96
C ILE A 78 -12.52 1.36 -7.90
N VAL A 79 -11.66 0.40 -8.26
CA VAL A 79 -10.64 -0.14 -7.34
C VAL A 79 -9.59 0.91 -7.03
N GLU A 80 -9.09 1.64 -8.03
CA GLU A 80 -8.16 2.75 -7.80
C GLU A 80 -8.79 3.82 -6.89
N LYS A 81 -10.05 4.17 -7.09
CA LYS A 81 -10.77 5.14 -6.25
C LYS A 81 -10.88 4.64 -4.80
N ASN A 82 -11.31 3.40 -4.62
CA ASN A 82 -11.51 2.80 -3.30
C ASN A 82 -10.19 2.70 -2.52
N CYS A 83 -9.10 2.30 -3.18
CA CYS A 83 -7.78 2.13 -2.56
C CYS A 83 -7.08 3.46 -2.23
N ASN A 84 -7.17 4.45 -3.13
CA ASN A 84 -6.38 5.68 -2.99
C ASN A 84 -6.97 6.68 -1.99
N ASP A 85 -8.24 6.53 -1.59
CA ASP A 85 -8.92 7.38 -0.62
C ASP A 85 -9.17 6.59 0.68
N LYS A 86 -8.42 6.94 1.74
CA LYS A 86 -8.53 6.26 3.05
C LYS A 86 -9.89 6.43 3.71
N SER A 87 -10.58 7.53 3.44
CA SER A 87 -11.92 7.76 3.99
C SER A 87 -12.93 6.80 3.34
N LEU A 88 -12.84 6.62 2.02
CA LEU A 88 -13.66 5.64 1.30
C LEU A 88 -13.29 4.21 1.70
N THR A 89 -12.01 3.88 1.79
CA THR A 89 -11.55 2.57 2.30
C THR A 89 -12.14 2.27 3.68
N THR A 90 -12.12 3.25 4.59
CA THR A 90 -12.67 3.09 5.96
C THR A 90 -14.19 2.86 5.94
N ILE A 91 -14.92 3.61 5.10
CA ILE A 91 -16.37 3.41 4.94
C ILE A 91 -16.67 2.00 4.42
N LEU A 92 -15.88 1.52 3.46
CA LEU A 92 -16.00 0.16 2.93
C LEU A 92 -15.73 -0.88 4.02
N PHE A 93 -14.68 -0.69 4.82
CA PHE A 93 -14.41 -1.58 5.96
C PHE A 93 -15.60 -1.64 6.93
N ASN A 94 -16.13 -0.49 7.32
CA ASN A 94 -17.26 -0.42 8.24
C ASN A 94 -18.51 -1.11 7.68
N ARG A 95 -18.82 -0.89 6.39
CA ARG A 95 -19.96 -1.56 5.71
C ARG A 95 -19.78 -3.08 5.62
N GLY A 96 -18.55 -3.54 5.42
CA GLY A 96 -18.18 -4.97 5.39
C GLY A 96 -17.92 -5.58 6.77
N GLY A 97 -18.18 -4.85 7.86
CA GLY A 97 -17.88 -5.27 9.23
C GLY A 97 -16.41 -5.63 9.48
N ILE A 98 -15.50 -5.12 8.64
CA ILE A 98 -14.06 -5.37 8.67
C ILE A 98 -13.45 -4.57 9.83
N PRO A 99 -12.75 -5.20 10.77
CA PRO A 99 -12.09 -4.49 11.87
C PRO A 99 -11.07 -3.48 11.33
N ALA A 100 -11.17 -2.25 11.77
CA ALA A 100 -10.25 -1.15 11.47
C ALA A 100 -10.17 -0.22 12.71
N PRO A 101 -9.12 0.60 12.85
CA PRO A 101 -9.04 1.53 13.96
C PRO A 101 -10.13 2.60 13.88
N ASP A 102 -10.64 3.01 15.05
CA ASP A 102 -11.62 4.08 15.14
C ASP A 102 -11.10 5.34 14.44
N THR A 103 -11.95 5.93 13.62
CA THR A 103 -11.56 6.98 12.67
C THR A 103 -12.63 8.06 12.62
N CYS A 104 -12.18 9.31 12.64
CA CYS A 104 -12.99 10.50 12.39
C CYS A 104 -12.52 11.18 11.10
N PHE A 105 -13.47 11.70 10.32
CA PHE A 105 -13.19 12.56 9.18
C PHE A 105 -13.96 13.87 9.32
N ILE A 106 -13.26 14.99 9.21
CA ILE A 106 -13.83 16.34 9.26
C ILE A 106 -13.51 17.06 7.95
N PRO A 107 -14.49 17.52 7.17
CA PRO A 107 -14.22 18.27 5.95
C PRO A 107 -13.59 19.63 6.26
N TYR A 108 -12.83 20.18 5.32
CA TYR A 108 -12.39 21.57 5.44
C TYR A 108 -13.59 22.52 5.44
N ASN A 109 -13.47 23.61 6.19
CA ASN A 109 -14.48 24.67 6.19
C ASN A 109 -14.49 25.38 4.82
N SER A 110 -15.66 25.80 4.37
CA SER A 110 -15.81 26.63 3.17
C SER A 110 -15.35 28.08 3.39
N ILE A 111 -15.26 28.53 4.65
CA ILE A 111 -14.76 29.86 4.99
C ILE A 111 -13.23 29.88 4.88
N GLN A 112 -12.71 30.87 4.18
CA GLN A 112 -11.27 31.03 3.93
C GLN A 112 -10.73 32.33 4.53
N ASP A 113 -9.46 32.31 4.94
CA ASP A 113 -8.72 33.52 5.32
C ASP A 113 -8.34 34.36 4.08
N GLU A 114 -7.69 35.51 4.32
CA GLU A 114 -7.20 36.42 3.28
C GLU A 114 -6.21 35.77 2.27
N LYS A 115 -5.67 34.59 2.59
CA LYS A 115 -4.75 33.81 1.73
C LYS A 115 -5.45 32.60 1.09
N GLY A 116 -6.78 32.52 1.17
CA GLY A 116 -7.58 31.43 0.60
C GLY A 116 -7.49 30.12 1.39
N ARG A 117 -7.00 30.15 2.63
CA ARG A 117 -6.84 28.96 3.46
C ARG A 117 -8.08 28.71 4.31
N PRO A 118 -8.64 27.49 4.30
CA PRO A 118 -9.80 27.20 5.12
C PRO A 118 -9.45 27.30 6.60
N PHE A 119 -10.36 27.81 7.42
CA PHE A 119 -10.20 27.89 8.86
C PHE A 119 -11.50 27.64 9.62
N PHE A 120 -11.39 27.22 10.88
CA PHE A 120 -12.52 27.12 11.81
C PHE A 120 -12.58 28.38 12.67
N ARG A 121 -13.78 28.95 12.87
CA ARG A 121 -14.02 29.95 13.91
C ARG A 121 -13.79 29.33 15.28
N ARG A 122 -13.63 30.16 16.32
CA ARG A 122 -13.26 29.70 17.67
C ARG A 122 -14.27 28.69 18.23
N GLU A 123 -15.56 28.94 18.05
CA GLU A 123 -16.65 28.10 18.52
C GLU A 123 -16.71 26.78 17.73
N GLU A 124 -16.56 26.85 16.40
CA GLU A 124 -16.51 25.66 15.52
C GLU A 124 -15.30 24.77 15.84
N LEU A 125 -14.13 25.37 16.07
CA LEU A 125 -12.93 24.63 16.44
C LEU A 125 -13.13 23.88 17.77
N LYS A 126 -13.77 24.53 18.75
CA LYS A 126 -14.11 23.91 20.03
C LYS A 126 -15.05 22.71 19.83
N GLU A 127 -16.11 22.89 19.05
CA GLU A 127 -17.08 21.83 18.76
C GLU A 127 -16.44 20.64 18.02
N VAL A 128 -15.57 20.91 17.02
CA VAL A 128 -14.85 19.87 16.28
C VAL A 128 -13.94 19.07 17.21
N VAL A 129 -13.20 19.74 18.10
CA VAL A 129 -12.34 19.08 19.09
C VAL A 129 -13.16 18.18 20.02
N GLU A 130 -14.24 18.71 20.61
CA GLU A 130 -15.12 17.94 21.51
C GLU A 130 -15.71 16.71 20.81
N LYS A 131 -16.13 16.83 19.54
CA LYS A 131 -16.64 15.70 18.75
C LYS A 131 -15.57 14.64 18.51
N ILE A 132 -14.34 15.04 18.16
CA ILE A 132 -13.23 14.09 17.97
C ILE A 132 -12.92 13.37 19.29
N GLU A 133 -12.82 14.10 20.41
CA GLU A 133 -12.52 13.53 21.73
C GLU A 133 -13.65 12.64 22.28
N SER A 134 -14.90 12.89 21.88
CA SER A 134 -16.02 12.00 22.22
C SER A 134 -15.96 10.65 21.49
N SER A 135 -15.22 10.57 20.37
CA SER A 135 -15.13 9.38 19.52
C SER A 135 -13.77 8.67 19.61
N LEU A 136 -12.70 9.39 19.94
CA LEU A 136 -11.33 8.90 19.96
C LEU A 136 -10.61 9.31 21.24
N THR A 137 -9.68 8.47 21.69
CA THR A 137 -8.78 8.77 22.81
C THR A 137 -7.37 9.08 22.31
N TYR A 138 -6.63 9.91 23.05
CA TYR A 138 -5.20 10.09 22.81
C TYR A 138 -4.41 8.81 23.17
N PRO A 139 -3.29 8.51 22.49
CA PRO A 139 -2.81 9.21 21.31
C PRO A 139 -3.62 8.90 20.03
N MET A 140 -3.63 9.85 19.10
CA MET A 140 -4.24 9.73 17.77
C MET A 140 -3.19 9.94 16.68
N VAL A 141 -3.54 9.64 15.43
CA VAL A 141 -2.73 9.97 14.25
C VAL A 141 -3.57 10.71 13.22
N VAL A 142 -2.99 11.75 12.64
CA VAL A 142 -3.53 12.44 11.47
C VAL A 142 -2.82 11.92 10.24
N LYS A 143 -3.59 11.65 9.19
CA LYS A 143 -3.10 11.19 7.90
C LYS A 143 -3.73 12.03 6.78
N PRO A 144 -3.05 12.23 5.64
CA PRO A 144 -3.72 12.72 4.45
C PRO A 144 -4.69 11.66 3.92
N VAL A 145 -5.87 12.11 3.44
CA VAL A 145 -6.88 11.22 2.86
C VAL A 145 -6.36 10.48 1.63
N LEU A 146 -5.66 11.20 0.74
CA LEU A 146 -5.04 10.59 -0.42
C LEU A 146 -3.58 10.22 -0.17
N GLY A 147 -3.14 9.21 -0.91
CA GLY A 147 -1.74 8.87 -1.07
C GLY A 147 -1.23 7.72 -0.26
N SER A 148 -0.06 7.25 -0.67
CA SER A 148 0.67 6.14 -0.08
C SER A 148 2.02 6.61 0.50
N TRP A 149 2.77 5.68 1.10
CA TRP A 149 4.13 5.86 1.61
C TRP A 149 4.28 6.62 2.94
N GLY A 150 3.18 6.84 3.68
CA GLY A 150 3.23 7.37 5.06
C GLY A 150 3.80 8.77 5.20
N LYS A 151 3.72 9.58 4.13
CA LYS A 151 4.07 11.00 4.19
C LYS A 151 3.02 11.74 5.02
N GLN A 152 3.47 12.73 5.80
CA GLN A 152 2.61 13.62 6.60
C GLN A 152 1.77 12.91 7.67
N ILE A 153 2.16 11.72 8.13
CA ILE A 153 1.55 11.12 9.32
C ILE A 153 2.10 11.86 10.55
N ARG A 154 1.19 12.35 11.39
CA ARG A 154 1.55 13.11 12.60
C ARG A 154 0.79 12.54 13.80
N LYS A 155 1.52 12.27 14.88
CA LYS A 155 0.94 11.79 16.14
C LYS A 155 0.41 12.98 16.95
N ILE A 156 -0.77 12.82 17.53
CA ILE A 156 -1.43 13.79 18.40
C ILE A 156 -1.50 13.18 19.79
N GLU A 157 -0.79 13.80 20.73
CA GLU A 157 -0.70 13.31 22.12
C GLU A 157 -1.72 13.99 23.05
N ASP A 158 -2.20 15.18 22.69
CA ASP A 158 -3.05 16.02 23.53
C ASP A 158 -3.95 16.98 22.72
N GLU A 159 -4.92 17.58 23.41
CA GLU A 159 -5.87 18.57 22.87
C GLU A 159 -5.16 19.77 22.23
N LYS A 160 -4.08 20.24 22.86
CA LYS A 160 -3.30 21.39 22.37
C LYS A 160 -2.72 21.09 20.99
N THR A 161 -2.19 19.89 20.81
CA THR A 161 -1.66 19.40 19.55
C THR A 161 -2.77 19.21 18.52
N LEU A 162 -3.93 18.65 18.91
CA LEU A 162 -5.09 18.51 18.04
C LEU A 162 -5.56 19.85 17.48
N ARG A 163 -5.76 20.84 18.36
CA ARG A 163 -6.14 22.21 17.96
C ARG A 163 -5.13 22.81 16.99
N ARG A 164 -3.83 22.69 17.29
CA ARG A 164 -2.77 23.19 16.41
C ARG A 164 -2.82 22.53 15.04
N GLU A 165 -3.04 21.22 14.99
CA GLU A 165 -3.12 20.48 13.73
C GLU A 165 -4.35 20.88 12.90
N LEU A 166 -5.52 21.02 13.53
CA LEU A 166 -6.74 21.51 12.86
C LEU A 166 -6.56 22.91 12.26
N MET A 167 -5.85 23.81 12.96
CA MET A 167 -5.61 25.17 12.49
C MET A 167 -4.55 25.27 11.37
N ASN A 168 -3.65 24.29 11.26
CA ASN A 168 -2.52 24.36 10.32
C ASN A 168 -2.60 23.32 9.19
N ASN A 169 -3.64 22.50 9.15
CA ASN A 169 -3.84 21.54 8.08
C ASN A 169 -4.62 22.20 6.95
N PHE A 170 -3.91 22.58 5.89
CA PHE A 170 -4.49 23.22 4.71
C PHE A 170 -4.56 22.26 3.52
N PRO A 171 -5.53 22.49 2.60
CA PRO A 171 -5.68 21.72 1.39
C PRO A 171 -4.37 21.63 0.61
N ASN A 172 -4.02 20.41 0.20
CA ASN A 172 -2.91 20.17 -0.71
C ASN A 172 -3.24 18.96 -1.60
N MET A 173 -2.36 18.62 -2.54
CA MET A 173 -2.56 17.52 -3.49
C MET A 173 -2.90 16.18 -2.83
N MET A 174 -2.38 15.91 -1.63
CA MET A 174 -2.59 14.65 -0.90
C MET A 174 -3.77 14.72 0.07
N ASN A 175 -4.13 15.93 0.51
CA ASN A 175 -5.19 16.13 1.47
C ASN A 175 -6.05 17.32 1.03
N HIS A 176 -6.92 17.08 0.05
CA HIS A 176 -7.66 18.13 -0.62
C HIS A 176 -9.06 18.37 -0.03
N VAL A 177 -9.55 17.45 0.82
CA VAL A 177 -10.96 17.42 1.27
C VAL A 177 -11.16 17.67 2.75
N GLY A 178 -10.20 17.36 3.61
CA GLY A 178 -10.41 17.53 5.04
C GLY A 178 -9.35 16.90 5.92
N PHE A 179 -9.75 16.53 7.12
CA PHE A 179 -8.92 16.10 8.23
C PHE A 179 -9.29 14.67 8.60
N TYR A 180 -8.39 13.72 8.36
CA TYR A 180 -8.57 12.31 8.68
C TYR A 180 -7.77 11.99 9.95
N VAL A 181 -8.47 11.67 11.02
CA VAL A 181 -7.92 11.36 12.35
C VAL A 181 -8.28 9.95 12.71
N GLN A 182 -7.32 9.20 13.24
CA GLN A 182 -7.50 7.80 13.57
C GLN A 182 -6.84 7.50 14.90
N LYS A 183 -7.41 6.56 15.67
CA LYS A 183 -6.79 6.06 16.90
C LYS A 183 -5.38 5.55 16.62
N PHE A 184 -4.41 5.93 17.44
CA PHE A 184 -3.07 5.34 17.35
C PHE A 184 -3.11 3.92 17.91
N ILE A 185 -2.55 2.98 17.16
CA ILE A 185 -2.48 1.57 17.55
C ILE A 185 -1.01 1.20 17.77
N PRO A 186 -0.60 0.87 19.00
CA PRO A 186 0.74 0.37 19.30
C PRO A 186 1.00 -0.94 18.55
N LYS A 187 2.11 -0.97 17.82
CA LYS A 187 2.53 -2.13 17.02
C LYS A 187 4.04 -2.07 16.75
N ALA A 188 4.69 -3.23 16.75
CA ALA A 188 6.09 -3.34 16.36
C ALA A 188 6.29 -3.58 14.85
N PHE A 189 5.22 -3.99 14.17
CA PHE A 189 5.22 -4.26 12.73
C PHE A 189 3.81 -4.06 12.18
N ASP A 190 3.73 -3.90 10.86
CA ASP A 190 2.50 -4.16 10.12
C ASP A 190 2.71 -5.33 9.15
N VAL A 191 1.62 -5.84 8.62
CA VAL A 191 1.60 -6.90 7.61
C VAL A 191 1.11 -6.31 6.31
N ARG A 192 1.92 -6.47 5.25
CA ARG A 192 1.51 -6.27 3.87
C ARG A 192 1.19 -7.61 3.25
N ALA A 193 -0.07 -7.84 2.93
CA ALA A 193 -0.55 -9.03 2.26
C ALA A 193 -1.00 -8.73 0.83
N TYR A 194 -0.92 -9.73 -0.03
CA TYR A 194 -1.31 -9.63 -1.43
C TYR A 194 -2.49 -10.55 -1.69
N VAL A 195 -3.53 -9.99 -2.30
CA VAL A 195 -4.74 -10.71 -2.72
C VAL A 195 -4.97 -10.39 -4.19
N VAL A 196 -5.25 -11.42 -4.97
CA VAL A 196 -5.66 -11.28 -6.36
C VAL A 196 -7.14 -11.60 -6.47
N VAL A 197 -7.84 -10.86 -7.31
CA VAL A 197 -9.16 -11.24 -7.82
C VAL A 197 -8.95 -11.79 -9.22
N LEU A 198 -9.41 -13.02 -9.47
CA LEU A 198 -9.38 -13.65 -10.78
C LEU A 198 -10.75 -14.29 -11.04
N ASP A 199 -11.34 -13.96 -12.18
CA ASP A 199 -12.68 -14.40 -12.58
C ASP A 199 -13.76 -14.10 -11.53
N GLY A 200 -13.59 -12.99 -10.79
CA GLY A 200 -14.47 -12.58 -9.70
C GLY A 200 -14.13 -13.17 -8.32
N ASP A 201 -13.23 -14.15 -8.24
CA ASP A 201 -12.88 -14.80 -6.98
C ASP A 201 -11.62 -14.19 -6.34
N SER A 202 -11.73 -13.81 -5.08
CA SER A 202 -10.59 -13.34 -4.27
C SER A 202 -9.74 -14.50 -3.75
N ARG A 203 -8.42 -14.42 -3.95
CA ARG A 203 -7.44 -15.45 -3.56
C ARG A 203 -6.25 -14.81 -2.87
N TYR A 204 -5.99 -15.24 -1.64
CA TYR A 204 -4.76 -14.88 -0.92
C TYR A 204 -3.53 -15.42 -1.65
N ILE A 205 -2.52 -14.57 -1.82
CA ILE A 205 -1.26 -14.93 -2.49
C ILE A 205 -0.15 -15.13 -1.46
N THR A 206 0.21 -14.07 -0.73
CA THR A 206 1.35 -14.06 0.18
C THR A 206 1.29 -12.87 1.12
N ALA A 207 2.13 -12.87 2.17
CA ALA A 207 2.26 -11.73 3.07
C ALA A 207 3.69 -11.60 3.60
N LEU A 208 4.04 -10.37 3.99
CA LEU A 208 5.25 -10.07 4.72
C LEU A 208 4.96 -9.07 5.85
N ALA A 209 5.71 -9.18 6.94
CA ALA A 209 5.76 -8.12 7.94
C ALA A 209 6.77 -7.06 7.51
N ARG A 210 6.46 -5.79 7.77
CA ARG A 210 7.43 -4.69 7.74
C ARG A 210 7.70 -4.26 9.17
N VAL A 211 8.86 -4.64 9.66
CA VAL A 211 9.22 -4.49 11.08
C VAL A 211 9.79 -3.09 11.31
N SER A 212 9.25 -2.39 12.32
CA SER A 212 9.79 -1.12 12.80
C SER A 212 10.98 -1.35 13.72
N PRO A 213 11.93 -0.39 13.79
CA PRO A 213 13.08 -0.49 14.71
C PRO A 213 12.76 -0.05 16.15
N SER A 214 11.69 0.75 16.36
CA SER A 214 11.24 1.26 17.65
C SER A 214 9.84 1.88 17.55
N ASP A 215 9.21 2.14 18.70
CA ASP A 215 7.91 2.84 18.80
C ASP A 215 7.97 4.27 18.22
N ASP A 216 9.11 4.98 18.35
CA ASP A 216 9.31 6.30 17.76
C ASP A 216 9.27 6.30 16.23
N LYS A 217 9.56 5.15 15.62
CA LYS A 217 9.47 4.94 14.16
C LYS A 217 8.23 4.10 13.82
N TYR A 218 7.07 4.58 14.25
CA TYR A 218 5.77 3.95 14.05
C TYR A 218 5.28 3.91 12.59
N VAL A 219 5.96 4.63 11.67
CA VAL A 219 5.72 4.55 10.22
C VAL A 219 6.62 3.47 9.61
N THR A 220 5.98 2.37 9.22
CA THR A 220 6.57 1.07 8.83
C THR A 220 6.84 0.91 7.31
N ASN A 221 6.59 1.94 6.50
CA ASN A 221 6.60 1.81 5.04
C ASN A 221 7.94 1.28 4.49
N THR A 222 7.87 0.40 3.49
CA THR A 222 9.04 -0.22 2.83
C THR A 222 10.02 0.82 2.29
N ALA A 223 9.53 1.95 1.74
CA ALA A 223 10.38 3.05 1.29
C ALA A 223 11.13 3.79 2.42
N GLN A 224 10.72 3.59 3.68
CA GLN A 224 11.39 4.11 4.87
C GLN A 224 12.29 3.05 5.55
N GLY A 225 12.47 1.89 4.93
CA GLY A 225 13.43 0.89 5.39
C GLY A 225 12.89 -0.08 6.44
N GLY A 226 11.56 -0.30 6.50
CA GLY A 226 10.99 -1.41 7.27
C GLY A 226 11.59 -2.74 6.82
N MET A 227 12.08 -3.54 7.77
CA MET A 227 12.74 -4.81 7.46
C MET A 227 11.68 -5.85 7.05
N PRO A 228 11.77 -6.44 5.83
CA PRO A 228 10.76 -7.37 5.34
C PRO A 228 11.00 -8.78 5.91
N VAL A 229 9.96 -9.39 6.46
CA VAL A 229 9.96 -10.79 6.94
C VAL A 229 8.80 -11.51 6.29
N GLY A 230 9.05 -12.59 5.53
CA GLY A 230 8.00 -13.38 4.90
C GLY A 230 7.21 -14.16 5.95
N LEU A 231 5.89 -14.26 5.75
CA LEU A 231 4.98 -14.78 6.78
C LEU A 231 4.12 -15.94 6.29
N ASP A 232 3.96 -16.92 7.17
CA ASP A 232 2.92 -17.94 7.11
C ASP A 232 1.74 -17.50 7.99
N VAL A 233 0.85 -16.70 7.40
CA VAL A 233 -0.28 -16.12 8.14
C VAL A 233 -1.36 -17.16 8.46
N PRO A 234 -2.04 -17.07 9.63
CA PRO A 234 -3.07 -18.02 10.01
C PRO A 234 -4.31 -17.90 9.10
N ASN A 235 -5.08 -19.00 8.97
CA ASN A 235 -6.25 -19.06 8.09
C ASN A 235 -7.32 -18.01 8.42
N VAL A 236 -7.46 -17.61 9.69
CA VAL A 236 -8.35 -16.53 10.10
C VAL A 236 -7.96 -15.19 9.46
N LEU A 237 -6.66 -14.91 9.36
CA LEU A 237 -6.16 -13.71 8.71
C LEU A 237 -6.32 -13.79 7.19
N LYS A 238 -6.08 -14.96 6.57
CA LYS A 238 -6.36 -15.16 5.13
C LYS A 238 -7.82 -14.84 4.78
N ARG A 239 -8.77 -15.31 5.60
CA ARG A 239 -10.21 -15.01 5.41
C ARG A 239 -10.52 -13.53 5.54
N LEU A 240 -9.94 -12.84 6.53
CA LEU A 240 -10.08 -11.39 6.66
C LEU A 240 -9.57 -10.65 5.41
N LEU A 241 -8.38 -11.03 4.92
CA LEU A 241 -7.77 -10.42 3.74
C LEU A 241 -8.60 -10.62 2.47
N MET A 242 -9.17 -11.81 2.27
CA MET A 242 -10.09 -12.07 1.15
C MET A 242 -11.37 -11.24 1.26
N ARG A 243 -11.96 -11.13 2.46
CA ARG A 243 -13.16 -10.29 2.69
C ARG A 243 -12.90 -8.80 2.45
N ILE A 244 -11.71 -8.32 2.79
CA ILE A 244 -11.27 -6.96 2.45
C ILE A 244 -11.24 -6.77 0.93
N SER A 245 -10.66 -7.72 0.20
CA SER A 245 -10.60 -7.69 -1.27
C SER A 245 -12.00 -7.71 -1.90
N GLU A 246 -12.87 -8.61 -1.45
CA GLU A 246 -14.27 -8.70 -1.90
C GLU A 246 -15.04 -7.39 -1.70
N THR A 247 -14.75 -6.66 -0.62
CA THR A 247 -15.39 -5.37 -0.33
C THR A 247 -14.83 -4.25 -1.22
N VAL A 248 -13.50 -4.20 -1.42
CA VAL A 248 -12.82 -3.11 -2.13
C VAL A 248 -12.90 -3.26 -3.65
N ALA A 249 -12.89 -4.49 -4.14
CA ALA A 249 -12.95 -4.87 -5.55
C ALA A 249 -14.23 -5.66 -5.87
N SER A 250 -15.35 -5.28 -5.24
CA SER A 250 -16.67 -5.85 -5.56
C SER A 250 -16.96 -5.77 -7.04
N ASP A 251 -17.53 -6.84 -7.58
CA ASP A 251 -17.97 -6.96 -8.98
C ASP A 251 -16.83 -6.80 -10.01
N GLN A 252 -15.58 -6.93 -9.58
CA GLN A 252 -14.44 -6.87 -10.48
C GLN A 252 -14.03 -8.26 -10.93
N LYS A 253 -13.92 -8.46 -12.25
CA LYS A 253 -13.42 -9.72 -12.81
C LYS A 253 -11.95 -9.95 -12.45
N ALA A 254 -11.14 -8.89 -12.42
CA ALA A 254 -9.74 -8.98 -12.03
C ALA A 254 -9.27 -7.75 -11.26
N ALA A 255 -8.43 -7.99 -10.25
CA ALA A 255 -7.76 -6.96 -9.47
C ALA A 255 -6.52 -7.55 -8.79
N LEU A 256 -5.54 -6.71 -8.49
CA LEU A 256 -4.41 -7.08 -7.64
C LEU A 256 -4.21 -6.03 -6.55
N LEU A 257 -4.33 -6.45 -5.30
CA LEU A 257 -4.36 -5.58 -4.14
C LEU A 257 -3.23 -5.93 -3.17
N ALA A 258 -2.59 -4.89 -2.61
CA ALA A 258 -1.76 -5.01 -1.42
C ALA A 258 -2.52 -4.43 -0.22
N ILE A 259 -2.85 -5.27 0.75
CA ILE A 259 -3.65 -4.96 1.93
C ILE A 259 -2.72 -4.83 3.13
N ASP A 260 -2.81 -3.70 3.82
CA ASP A 260 -2.07 -3.43 5.05
C ASP A 260 -2.97 -3.69 6.26
N VAL A 261 -2.51 -4.55 7.15
CA VAL A 261 -3.15 -4.86 8.44
C VAL A 261 -2.11 -4.81 9.55
N MET A 262 -2.54 -4.69 10.79
CA MET A 262 -1.64 -4.68 11.95
C MET A 262 -2.25 -5.43 13.14
N PRO A 263 -1.43 -6.10 13.95
CA PRO A 263 -1.85 -6.53 15.28
C PRO A 263 -1.97 -5.33 16.23
N VAL A 264 -2.83 -5.46 17.22
CA VAL A 264 -2.85 -4.59 18.40
C VAL A 264 -1.88 -5.15 19.43
N MET A 265 -0.78 -4.45 19.68
CA MET A 265 0.28 -4.88 20.61
C MET A 265 0.44 -3.88 21.75
N GLU A 266 -0.47 -3.91 22.73
CA GLU A 266 -0.43 -2.97 23.88
C GLU A 266 0.78 -3.22 24.80
N ASP A 267 1.21 -4.48 24.93
CA ASP A 267 2.34 -4.87 25.77
C ASP A 267 3.67 -4.36 25.19
N GLU A 268 4.38 -3.54 25.98
CA GLU A 268 5.66 -2.96 25.58
C GLU A 268 6.78 -4.01 25.50
N GLU A 269 6.80 -5.02 26.36
CA GLU A 269 7.82 -6.07 26.37
C GLU A 269 7.74 -6.93 25.10
N GLU A 270 6.51 -7.24 24.65
CA GLU A 270 6.27 -7.94 23.39
C GLU A 270 6.84 -7.16 22.19
N ARG A 271 6.63 -5.83 22.17
CA ARG A 271 7.17 -4.95 21.13
C ARG A 271 8.70 -4.86 21.20
N HIS A 272 9.26 -4.68 22.40
CA HIS A 272 10.72 -4.59 22.61
C HIS A 272 11.45 -5.84 22.15
N ARG A 273 10.88 -7.03 22.39
CA ARG A 273 11.44 -8.29 21.90
C ARG A 273 11.59 -8.30 20.38
N ILE A 274 10.57 -7.82 19.65
CA ILE A 274 10.62 -7.69 18.19
C ILE A 274 11.69 -6.67 17.76
N TYR A 275 11.78 -5.53 18.45
CA TYR A 275 12.79 -4.51 18.17
C TYR A 275 14.22 -5.00 18.40
N GLU A 276 14.43 -5.83 19.43
CA GLU A 276 15.73 -6.42 19.70
C GLU A 276 16.16 -7.37 18.58
N LEU A 277 15.29 -8.30 18.18
CA LEU A 277 15.54 -9.22 17.07
C LEU A 277 15.78 -8.46 15.76
N HIS A 278 15.00 -7.40 15.50
CA HIS A 278 15.24 -6.50 14.38
C HIS A 278 16.65 -5.89 14.43
N ARG A 279 17.08 -5.33 15.58
CA ARG A 279 18.42 -4.72 15.73
C ARG A 279 19.54 -5.72 15.48
N GLN A 280 19.42 -6.93 16.01
CA GLN A 280 20.41 -8.00 15.81
C GLN A 280 20.55 -8.36 14.33
N LEU A 281 19.42 -8.48 13.63
CA LEU A 281 19.36 -8.86 12.22
C LEU A 281 19.69 -7.71 11.25
N PHE A 282 19.63 -6.46 11.71
CA PHE A 282 19.80 -5.26 10.88
C PHE A 282 21.13 -5.22 10.11
N ARG A 283 22.21 -5.77 10.67
CA ARG A 283 23.51 -5.87 9.98
C ARG A 283 23.43 -6.68 8.68
N HIS A 284 22.62 -7.73 8.64
CA HIS A 284 22.38 -8.54 7.45
C HIS A 284 21.47 -7.80 6.47
N PHE A 285 20.44 -7.14 6.98
CA PHE A 285 19.56 -6.31 6.16
C PHE A 285 20.30 -5.15 5.45
N ARG A 286 21.34 -4.57 6.07
CA ARG A 286 22.19 -3.54 5.44
C ARG A 286 22.88 -4.04 4.16
N LYS A 287 23.18 -5.34 4.02
CA LYS A 287 23.73 -5.90 2.78
C LYS A 287 22.70 -5.89 1.65
N ILE A 288 21.42 -6.13 1.96
CA ILE A 288 20.32 -6.01 1.00
C ILE A 288 20.21 -4.54 0.54
N LEU A 289 20.21 -3.60 1.48
CA LEU A 289 20.13 -2.17 1.17
C LEU A 289 21.29 -1.70 0.29
N SER A 290 22.51 -2.21 0.50
CA SER A 290 23.66 -1.83 -0.34
C SER A 290 23.57 -2.38 -1.76
N VAL A 291 23.02 -3.58 -1.96
CA VAL A 291 22.74 -4.12 -3.31
C VAL A 291 21.66 -3.28 -4.00
N GLN A 292 20.57 -2.94 -3.30
CA GLN A 292 19.54 -2.06 -3.84
C GLN A 292 20.12 -0.71 -4.26
N ASP A 293 20.97 -0.13 -3.42
CA ASP A 293 21.60 1.14 -3.71
C ASP A 293 22.49 1.09 -4.96
N ARG A 294 23.35 0.07 -5.04
CA ARG A 294 24.29 -0.14 -6.14
C ARG A 294 23.61 -0.27 -7.50
N PHE A 295 22.49 -0.97 -7.56
CA PHE A 295 21.85 -1.32 -8.83
C PHE A 295 20.70 -0.39 -9.22
N PHE A 296 20.04 0.27 -8.26
CA PHE A 296 18.77 0.96 -8.48
C PHE A 296 18.78 2.45 -8.10
N ARG A 297 19.87 3.01 -7.55
CA ARG A 297 19.97 4.45 -7.27
C ARG A 297 20.26 5.27 -8.54
N GLY A 298 19.46 6.32 -8.77
CA GLY A 298 19.83 7.49 -9.58
C GLY A 298 19.94 7.34 -11.10
N LEU A 299 19.57 6.19 -11.68
CA LEU A 299 19.69 5.93 -13.12
C LEU A 299 18.38 5.40 -13.69
N SER A 300 18.18 5.61 -15.00
CA SER A 300 17.18 4.85 -15.76
C SER A 300 17.54 3.36 -15.69
N LEU A 301 16.57 2.55 -15.27
CA LEU A 301 16.72 1.09 -15.22
C LEU A 301 16.54 0.52 -16.62
N THR A 302 17.40 -0.42 -17.00
CA THR A 302 17.23 -1.25 -18.20
C THR A 302 16.86 -2.66 -17.79
N ARG A 303 16.28 -3.42 -18.71
CA ARG A 303 15.93 -4.82 -18.50
C ARG A 303 17.13 -5.66 -18.05
N GLU A 304 18.25 -5.52 -18.74
CA GLU A 304 19.49 -6.27 -18.47
C GLU A 304 20.02 -5.97 -17.06
N ARG A 305 19.90 -4.72 -16.60
CA ARG A 305 20.31 -4.35 -15.24
C ARG A 305 19.39 -4.97 -14.19
N VAL A 306 18.08 -5.01 -14.43
CA VAL A 306 17.11 -5.66 -13.54
C VAL A 306 17.39 -7.16 -13.44
N GLU A 307 17.61 -7.83 -14.57
CA GLU A 307 17.98 -9.26 -14.64
C GLU A 307 19.34 -9.53 -13.97
N ALA A 308 20.35 -8.68 -14.20
CA ALA A 308 21.66 -8.82 -13.57
C ALA A 308 21.58 -8.66 -12.05
N ALA A 309 20.81 -7.68 -11.57
CA ALA A 309 20.61 -7.44 -10.14
C ALA A 309 19.83 -8.58 -9.46
N ASP A 310 18.94 -9.26 -10.19
CA ASP A 310 18.12 -10.35 -9.63
C ASP A 310 18.97 -11.46 -9.00
N ARG A 311 20.05 -11.88 -9.68
CA ARG A 311 20.95 -12.92 -9.16
C ARG A 311 21.58 -12.53 -7.82
N TRP A 312 22.02 -11.28 -7.71
CA TRP A 312 22.62 -10.77 -6.47
C TRP A 312 21.59 -10.62 -5.36
N LEU A 313 20.42 -10.08 -5.68
CA LEU A 313 19.32 -9.90 -4.73
C LEU A 313 18.89 -11.24 -4.13
N ARG A 314 18.66 -12.26 -4.95
CA ARG A 314 18.29 -13.60 -4.48
C ARG A 314 19.32 -14.15 -3.49
N GLY A 315 20.61 -14.08 -3.82
CA GLY A 315 21.68 -14.56 -2.93
C GLY A 315 21.69 -13.85 -1.57
N VAL A 316 21.65 -12.52 -1.54
CA VAL A 316 21.68 -11.78 -0.27
C VAL A 316 20.41 -11.96 0.56
N PHE A 317 19.26 -12.18 -0.08
CA PHE A 317 18.01 -12.49 0.62
C PHE A 317 17.98 -13.92 1.15
N GLU A 318 18.59 -14.90 0.45
CA GLU A 318 18.77 -16.24 0.99
C GLU A 318 19.65 -16.21 2.24
N ASP A 319 20.82 -15.57 2.19
CA ASP A 319 21.68 -15.42 3.38
C ASP A 319 20.95 -14.75 4.54
N PHE A 320 20.11 -13.75 4.24
CA PHE A 320 19.30 -13.04 5.21
C PHE A 320 18.25 -13.95 5.88
N LYS A 321 17.54 -14.79 5.09
CA LYS A 321 16.53 -15.72 5.59
C LYS A 321 17.11 -16.89 6.37
N HIS A 322 18.31 -17.36 6.01
CA HIS A 322 18.98 -18.48 6.69
C HIS A 322 19.59 -18.10 8.05
N HIS A 323 19.67 -16.80 8.37
CA HIS A 323 20.18 -16.36 9.66
C HIS A 323 19.22 -16.78 10.79
N GLN A 324 19.75 -17.36 11.88
CA GLN A 324 18.93 -17.84 13.01
C GLN A 324 17.95 -16.78 13.54
N THR A 325 18.42 -15.54 13.74
CA THR A 325 17.58 -14.42 14.19
C THR A 325 16.42 -14.11 13.26
N TYR A 326 16.52 -14.39 11.95
CA TYR A 326 15.39 -14.24 11.03
C TYR A 326 14.26 -15.23 11.39
N GLY A 327 14.61 -16.49 11.67
CA GLY A 327 13.66 -17.51 12.12
C GLY A 327 12.99 -17.14 13.44
N GLU A 328 13.77 -16.65 14.40
CA GLU A 328 13.26 -16.18 15.69
C GLU A 328 12.32 -14.98 15.55
N LEU A 329 12.70 -13.99 14.72
CA LEU A 329 11.88 -12.82 14.42
C LEU A 329 10.57 -13.22 13.73
N LYS A 330 10.65 -14.09 12.72
CA LYS A 330 9.48 -14.63 12.02
C LYS A 330 8.54 -15.35 13.00
N ALA A 331 9.06 -16.23 13.84
CA ALA A 331 8.27 -16.97 14.82
C ALA A 331 7.59 -16.04 15.84
N ALA A 332 8.29 -15.02 16.33
CA ALA A 332 7.72 -14.03 17.24
C ALA A 332 6.57 -13.26 16.58
N ILE A 333 6.77 -12.78 15.35
CA ILE A 333 5.75 -12.06 14.57
C ILE A 333 4.51 -12.93 14.32
N GLU A 334 4.70 -14.17 13.86
CA GLU A 334 3.60 -15.07 13.59
C GLU A 334 2.85 -15.50 14.85
N GLY A 335 3.53 -15.57 16.00
CA GLY A 335 2.91 -15.73 17.31
C GLY A 335 1.91 -14.62 17.60
N GLN A 336 2.34 -13.36 17.42
CA GLN A 336 1.48 -12.20 17.59
C GLN A 336 0.27 -12.23 16.66
N LEU A 337 0.45 -12.65 15.40
CA LEU A 337 -0.66 -12.75 14.44
C LEU A 337 -1.69 -13.86 14.76
N ARG A 338 -1.32 -14.85 15.57
CA ARG A 338 -2.25 -15.91 16.03
C ARG A 338 -3.07 -15.48 17.24
N GLU A 339 -2.50 -14.65 18.10
CA GLU A 339 -3.06 -14.34 19.41
C GLU A 339 -3.75 -12.97 19.49
N LYS A 340 -3.24 -11.98 18.74
CA LYS A 340 -3.69 -10.59 18.86
C LYS A 340 -4.83 -10.27 17.89
N PRO A 341 -5.74 -9.36 18.28
CA PRO A 341 -6.68 -8.76 17.34
C PRO A 341 -5.95 -8.09 16.17
N ILE A 342 -6.45 -8.28 14.96
CA ILE A 342 -5.91 -7.68 13.74
C ILE A 342 -6.85 -6.58 13.24
N LEU A 343 -6.29 -5.40 12.97
CA LEU A 343 -7.00 -4.26 12.42
C LEU A 343 -6.51 -3.95 11.01
N SER A 344 -7.45 -3.62 10.13
CA SER A 344 -7.21 -3.25 8.74
C SER A 344 -6.85 -1.77 8.65
N GLN A 345 -5.82 -1.44 7.88
CA GLN A 345 -5.34 -0.06 7.75
C GLN A 345 -5.65 0.55 6.40
N GLU A 346 -5.11 -0.05 5.33
CA GLU A 346 -5.09 0.55 4.00
C GLU A 346 -5.14 -0.57 2.95
N VAL A 347 -5.66 -0.26 1.76
CA VAL A 347 -5.57 -1.13 0.59
C VAL A 347 -4.91 -0.34 -0.52
N ASN A 348 -3.95 -0.96 -1.20
CA ASN A 348 -3.14 -0.33 -2.23
C ASN A 348 -3.35 -1.06 -3.57
N SER A 349 -3.73 -0.32 -4.60
CA SER A 349 -3.88 -0.80 -5.98
C SER A 349 -2.55 -0.89 -6.74
N ASN A 350 -1.53 -0.12 -6.33
CA ASN A 350 -0.22 -0.10 -6.98
C ASN A 350 0.83 -0.77 -6.10
N THR A 351 0.98 -2.08 -6.28
CA THR A 351 1.78 -2.94 -5.42
C THR A 351 3.30 -2.76 -5.63
N ASP A 352 4.06 -2.58 -4.56
CA ASP A 352 5.51 -2.79 -4.53
C ASP A 352 5.79 -4.27 -4.26
N TYR A 353 6.63 -4.92 -5.06
CA TYR A 353 6.85 -6.37 -4.88
C TYR A 353 8.24 -6.86 -5.27
N TRP A 354 8.94 -6.18 -6.18
CA TRP A 354 10.19 -6.69 -6.76
C TRP A 354 11.28 -6.95 -5.71
N PHE A 355 11.37 -6.11 -4.69
CA PHE A 355 12.44 -6.16 -3.69
C PHE A 355 12.06 -6.97 -2.44
N GLY A 356 11.16 -6.45 -1.60
CA GLY A 356 10.79 -7.11 -0.35
C GLY A 356 10.03 -8.40 -0.62
N THR A 357 8.81 -8.27 -1.13
CA THR A 357 7.84 -9.36 -1.31
C THR A 357 8.39 -10.54 -2.08
N ARG A 358 8.92 -10.31 -3.29
CA ARG A 358 9.39 -11.39 -4.16
C ARG A 358 10.53 -12.18 -3.53
N ASN A 359 11.46 -11.51 -2.85
CA ASN A 359 12.65 -12.19 -2.32
C ASN A 359 12.43 -12.82 -0.95
N VAL A 360 11.55 -12.28 -0.09
CA VAL A 360 11.25 -12.91 1.21
C VAL A 360 10.19 -14.00 1.11
N THR A 361 9.28 -13.92 0.14
CA THR A 361 8.18 -14.88 -0.02
C THR A 361 8.39 -15.88 -1.16
N GLY A 362 9.29 -15.57 -2.10
CA GLY A 362 9.48 -16.35 -3.33
C GLY A 362 8.42 -16.12 -4.40
N ILE A 363 7.40 -15.30 -4.15
CA ILE A 363 6.29 -15.07 -5.09
C ILE A 363 6.52 -13.82 -5.95
N ASP A 364 6.46 -13.98 -7.27
CA ASP A 364 6.57 -12.90 -8.24
C ASP A 364 5.18 -12.35 -8.60
N MET A 365 4.85 -11.13 -8.14
CA MET A 365 3.55 -10.51 -8.46
C MET A 365 3.39 -10.18 -9.95
N GLY A 366 4.48 -10.18 -10.73
CA GLY A 366 4.41 -10.03 -12.18
C GLY A 366 3.55 -11.09 -12.83
N ASP A 367 3.63 -12.34 -12.34
CA ASP A 367 2.84 -13.46 -12.85
C ASP A 367 1.33 -13.24 -12.62
N TYR A 368 0.96 -12.59 -11.52
CA TYR A 368 -0.43 -12.27 -11.20
C TYR A 368 -0.96 -11.08 -12.01
N TYR A 369 -0.13 -10.06 -12.30
CA TYR A 369 -0.52 -9.01 -13.26
C TYR A 369 -0.83 -9.59 -14.64
N VAL A 370 0.00 -10.53 -15.11
CA VAL A 370 -0.22 -11.22 -16.39
C VAL A 370 -1.49 -12.08 -16.34
N SER A 371 -1.71 -12.81 -15.24
CA SER A 371 -2.91 -13.63 -15.03
C SER A 371 -4.19 -12.77 -15.04
N CYS A 372 -4.19 -11.64 -14.34
CA CYS A 372 -5.29 -10.69 -14.37
C CYS A 372 -5.55 -10.17 -15.79
N ALA A 373 -4.48 -9.84 -16.54
CA ALA A 373 -4.62 -9.34 -17.90
C ALA A 373 -5.29 -10.39 -18.81
N VAL A 374 -4.88 -11.66 -18.69
CA VAL A 374 -5.48 -12.77 -19.42
C VAL A 374 -6.94 -12.97 -19.04
N ALA A 375 -7.30 -12.89 -17.75
CA ALA A 375 -8.68 -13.03 -17.29
C ALA A 375 -9.61 -11.94 -17.86
N LEU A 376 -9.14 -10.69 -17.93
CA LEU A 376 -9.94 -9.58 -18.47
C LEU A 376 -10.22 -9.68 -19.97
N ARG A 377 -9.39 -10.39 -20.74
CA ARG A 377 -9.59 -10.55 -22.20
C ARG A 377 -10.92 -11.24 -22.55
N GLY A 378 -11.40 -12.15 -21.69
CA GLY A 378 -12.59 -12.95 -21.96
C GLY A 378 -13.91 -12.31 -21.50
N GLY A 379 -13.97 -10.99 -21.39
CA GLY A 379 -15.12 -10.22 -20.89
C GLY A 379 -15.81 -9.43 -21.98
#